data_AF-A0AAU5H3X2-F1
#
_entry.id   AF-A0AAU5H3X2-F1
#
_cell.length_a   1.000
_cell.length_b   1.000
_cell.length_c   1.000
_cell.angle_alpha   90.00
_cell.angle_beta   90.00
_cell.angle_gamma   90.00
#
_symmetry.space_group_name_H-M   'P 1'
#
loop_
_entity.id
_entity.type
_entity.pdbx_description
1 polymer ?
#
loop_
_entity_poly.entity_id
_entity_poly.type
_entity_poly.pdbx_seq_one_letter_code
_entity_poly.pdbx_strand_id
1 'polypeptide(L)'
;MTTTPVRPQDVPARPWLTADAERWAAARLPVWARRRWPALALPVVAFAALVQSPDRPCTVSAPCGPQWGDAVVALLFFCHFAWLWLVPELALLSAPLVLAAMTDGRMWTGGTGEKAADVALIAVVCWSWVSAFMRLLVRRRQRALALDASGGLTFAAPELPTPSRRGRALMATGLVLLAYAAVVSALSVQTFRSDEAKAATAAHVRAVVVGSVPDEALLVRFEGGEPAGRHRIDAMYPEFYDMGSTVPVLVNGGWMRLVAEPYHDLSDRQIDPFAAAALGSALLAVGLLAATRARSLARTPAPALRVLTRRSGGRTQIFAADDTDGRRPLLSYEPQGDTRAALREAVLYGAPREGAELLLLSHRTSGAPAVETSALPARQERPEHQRSADREQQAQRERSADSRRRREDEEAEISRAASTMGPVKGPLRWNGGPVIRIFGVLMLCFAAALLAGLLYDNDHQGLLEWAGGLFAVYWFATTCAACLVWRITADASGLRIRRVGRSRYLPWEDIERVVYGDGGYLTVRTCKGSADVKLGSVGFPQAERAFGMRNRAARAAAEINAMVREPDLRPSA
;
A
#
# COMPACT_ATOMS: atom_id res chain seq x y z
N MET A 1 -10.39 -40.75 4.02
CA MET A 1 -9.02 -41.32 4.09
C MET A 1 -8.22 -40.49 5.09
N THR A 2 -7.88 -41.07 6.23
CA THR A 2 -7.01 -40.45 7.24
C THR A 2 -5.58 -40.47 6.71
N THR A 3 -5.12 -39.36 6.15
CA THR A 3 -3.74 -39.20 5.68
C THR A 3 -2.80 -39.19 6.88
N THR A 4 -2.06 -40.27 7.06
CA THR A 4 -0.94 -40.32 8.01
C THR A 4 0.02 -39.17 7.68
N PRO A 5 0.39 -38.33 8.66
CA PRO A 5 1.13 -37.14 8.33
C PRO A 5 2.59 -37.51 8.02
N VAL A 6 2.98 -37.31 6.76
CA VAL A 6 4.31 -37.64 6.21
C VAL A 6 5.39 -36.85 6.92
N ARG A 7 6.44 -37.52 7.43
CA ARG A 7 7.57 -36.82 8.04
C ARG A 7 8.52 -36.33 6.93
N PRO A 8 9.15 -35.15 7.08
CA PRO A 8 10.18 -34.65 6.16
C PRO A 8 11.25 -35.68 5.77
N GLN A 9 11.69 -36.49 6.74
CA GLN A 9 12.69 -37.55 6.57
C GLN A 9 12.20 -38.74 5.72
N ASP A 10 10.88 -38.92 5.59
CA ASP A 10 10.27 -40.00 4.81
C ASP A 10 10.11 -39.60 3.33
N VAL A 11 10.34 -38.33 2.99
CA VAL A 11 10.33 -37.84 1.61
C VAL A 11 11.73 -38.03 1.03
N PRO A 12 11.93 -38.84 -0.02
CA PRO A 12 13.25 -39.09 -0.62
C PRO A 12 13.69 -37.92 -1.51
N ALA A 13 13.64 -36.70 -0.97
CA ALA A 13 14.08 -35.47 -1.62
C ALA A 13 15.61 -35.32 -1.49
N ARG A 14 16.24 -34.84 -2.57
CA ARG A 14 17.68 -34.58 -2.58
C ARG A 14 18.04 -33.34 -1.73
N PRO A 15 19.18 -33.33 -1.03
CA PRO A 15 19.66 -32.14 -0.36
C PRO A 15 19.99 -31.05 -1.37
N TRP A 16 19.51 -29.83 -1.14
CA TRP A 16 19.91 -28.67 -1.92
C TRP A 16 21.27 -28.20 -1.42
N LEU A 17 22.34 -28.61 -2.11
CA LEU A 17 23.71 -28.32 -1.70
C LEU A 17 24.09 -26.87 -1.97
N THR A 18 25.08 -26.36 -1.24
CA THR A 18 25.57 -24.98 -1.39
C THR A 18 26.04 -24.71 -2.81
N ALA A 19 26.68 -25.67 -3.49
CA ALA A 19 27.10 -25.54 -4.88
C ALA A 19 25.90 -25.37 -5.85
N ASP A 20 24.82 -26.14 -5.65
CA ASP A 20 23.60 -26.03 -6.45
C ASP A 20 22.87 -24.72 -6.19
N ALA A 21 22.82 -24.33 -4.92
CA ALA A 21 22.26 -23.08 -4.46
C ALA A 21 23.04 -21.87 -5.02
N GLU A 22 24.36 -21.93 -5.10
CA GLU A 22 25.19 -20.89 -5.69
C GLU A 22 25.01 -20.80 -7.20
N ARG A 23 24.95 -21.95 -7.91
CA ARG A 23 24.62 -21.97 -9.35
C ARG A 23 23.25 -21.38 -9.64
N TRP A 24 22.25 -21.76 -8.84
CA TRP A 24 20.91 -21.18 -8.89
C TRP A 24 20.93 -19.68 -8.58
N ALA A 25 21.65 -19.28 -7.52
CA ALA A 25 21.74 -17.90 -7.09
C ALA A 25 22.57 -17.04 -8.04
N ALA A 26 23.45 -17.62 -8.87
CA ALA A 26 24.24 -16.94 -9.90
C ALA A 26 23.40 -16.60 -11.14
N ALA A 27 22.27 -17.29 -11.36
CA ALA A 27 21.25 -16.87 -12.33
C ALA A 27 20.50 -15.63 -11.81
N ARG A 28 21.23 -14.51 -11.64
CA ARG A 28 20.70 -13.24 -11.11
C ARG A 28 20.14 -12.38 -12.22
N LEU A 29 19.17 -11.59 -11.81
CA LEU A 29 18.72 -10.48 -12.61
C LEU A 29 19.80 -9.37 -12.61
N PRO A 30 20.23 -8.88 -13.79
CA PRO A 30 21.14 -7.75 -13.86
C PRO A 30 20.50 -6.53 -13.20
N VAL A 31 21.33 -5.64 -12.64
CA VAL A 31 20.86 -4.54 -11.79
C VAL A 31 19.87 -3.63 -12.52
N TRP A 32 20.10 -3.36 -13.80
CA TRP A 32 19.24 -2.52 -14.63
C TRP A 32 17.86 -3.14 -14.90
N ALA A 33 17.75 -4.48 -14.97
CA ALA A 33 16.49 -5.16 -15.25
C ALA A 33 15.60 -5.30 -14.00
N ARG A 34 16.09 -4.88 -12.83
CA ARG A 34 15.35 -4.95 -11.57
C ARG A 34 14.13 -4.04 -11.64
N ARG A 35 12.98 -4.57 -11.19
CA ARG A 35 11.66 -3.89 -11.16
C ARG A 35 11.72 -2.40 -10.87
N ARG A 36 12.47 -1.98 -9.83
CA ARG A 36 12.49 -0.60 -9.33
C ARG A 36 12.94 0.45 -10.35
N TRP A 37 13.85 0.12 -11.26
CA TRP A 37 14.47 1.13 -12.13
C TRP A 37 13.58 1.56 -13.29
N PRO A 38 13.13 0.65 -14.18
CA PRO A 38 12.19 1.03 -15.23
C PRO A 38 10.86 1.51 -14.63
N ALA A 39 10.47 0.99 -13.46
CA ALA A 39 9.33 1.48 -12.71
C ALA A 39 9.42 2.93 -12.24
N LEU A 40 10.60 3.42 -11.87
CA LEU A 40 10.78 4.82 -11.45
C LEU A 40 11.03 5.73 -12.65
N ALA A 41 11.75 5.24 -13.66
CA ALA A 41 12.01 5.99 -14.87
C ALA A 41 10.72 6.29 -15.66
N LEU A 42 9.79 5.32 -15.75
CA LEU A 42 8.56 5.48 -16.53
C LEU A 42 7.70 6.67 -16.09
N PRO A 43 7.29 6.81 -14.81
CA PRO A 43 6.47 7.96 -14.39
C PRO A 43 7.25 9.27 -14.48
N VAL A 44 8.56 9.28 -14.23
CA VAL A 44 9.37 10.50 -14.34
C VAL A 44 9.42 11.00 -15.79
N VAL A 45 9.66 10.11 -16.74
CA VAL A 45 9.74 10.47 -18.16
C VAL A 45 8.34 10.75 -18.74
N ALA A 46 7.32 9.99 -18.34
CA ALA A 46 5.93 10.28 -18.72
C ALA A 46 5.49 11.66 -18.20
N PHE A 47 5.82 12.00 -16.95
CA PHE A 47 5.54 13.32 -16.40
C PHE A 47 6.32 14.42 -17.15
N ALA A 48 7.59 14.18 -17.47
CA ALA A 48 8.36 15.12 -18.29
C ALA A 48 7.75 15.33 -19.68
N ALA A 49 7.23 14.28 -20.32
CA ALA A 49 6.52 14.38 -21.59
C ALA A 49 5.22 15.18 -21.45
N LEU A 50 4.43 14.92 -20.40
CA LEU A 50 3.20 15.67 -20.11
C LEU A 50 3.47 17.17 -19.89
N VAL A 51 4.50 17.53 -19.12
CA VAL A 51 4.86 18.94 -18.86
C VAL A 51 5.36 19.66 -20.11
N GLN A 52 5.95 18.93 -21.06
CA GLN A 52 6.47 19.48 -22.31
C GLN A 52 5.43 19.47 -23.43
N SER A 53 4.29 18.81 -23.23
CA SER A 53 3.18 18.83 -24.17
C SER A 53 2.51 20.21 -24.13
N PRO A 54 2.56 21.00 -25.21
CA PRO A 54 1.92 22.30 -25.25
C PRO A 54 0.40 22.11 -25.26
N ASP A 55 -0.29 22.80 -24.37
CA ASP A 55 -1.74 22.97 -24.46
C ASP A 55 -2.05 23.70 -25.77
N ARG A 56 -2.72 23.02 -26.70
CA ARG A 56 -3.18 23.64 -27.94
C ARG A 56 -4.61 24.12 -27.73
N PRO A 57 -4.87 25.43 -27.82
CA PRO A 57 -6.23 25.93 -27.71
C PRO A 57 -7.09 25.33 -28.82
N CYS A 58 -8.28 24.89 -28.44
CA CYS A 58 -9.22 24.35 -29.40
C CYS A 58 -9.77 25.46 -30.30
N THR A 59 -10.06 25.10 -31.54
CA THR A 59 -10.52 26.06 -32.55
C THR A 59 -11.84 25.60 -33.13
N VAL A 60 -12.57 26.51 -33.78
CA VAL A 60 -13.83 26.16 -34.47
C VAL A 60 -13.61 25.10 -35.56
N SER A 61 -12.44 25.11 -36.21
CA SER A 61 -12.05 24.12 -37.24
C SER A 61 -11.54 22.80 -36.68
N ALA A 62 -11.11 22.78 -35.41
CA ALA A 62 -10.62 21.61 -34.70
C ALA A 62 -11.11 21.71 -33.24
N PRO A 63 -12.42 21.48 -32.99
CA PRO A 63 -12.98 21.61 -31.66
C PRO A 63 -12.38 20.55 -30.74
N CYS A 64 -12.27 20.88 -29.46
CA CYS A 64 -11.95 19.93 -28.41
C CYS A 64 -12.96 18.78 -28.51
N GLY A 65 -12.47 17.57 -28.77
CA GLY A 65 -13.27 16.36 -28.81
C GLY A 65 -12.96 15.47 -27.62
N PRO A 66 -13.84 14.49 -27.30
CA PRO A 66 -13.43 13.43 -26.40
C PRO A 66 -12.25 12.68 -27.04
N GLN A 67 -11.06 12.89 -26.49
CA GLN A 67 -9.80 12.33 -26.96
C GLN A 67 -9.69 10.85 -26.58
N TRP A 68 -10.61 10.01 -27.10
CA TRP A 68 -10.67 8.59 -26.78
C TRP A 68 -9.37 7.85 -27.11
N GLY A 69 -8.64 8.29 -28.15
CA GLY A 69 -7.33 7.77 -28.49
C GLY A 69 -6.33 7.99 -27.36
N ASP A 70 -6.21 9.23 -26.89
CA ASP A 70 -5.29 9.61 -25.81
C ASP A 70 -5.69 8.97 -24.47
N ALA A 71 -6.99 8.85 -24.20
CA ALA A 71 -7.54 8.10 -23.08
C ALA A 71 -7.14 6.61 -23.09
N VAL A 72 -7.22 5.94 -24.26
CA VAL A 72 -6.78 4.54 -24.39
C VAL A 72 -5.27 4.41 -24.17
N VAL A 73 -4.49 5.36 -24.68
CA VAL A 73 -3.03 5.40 -24.50
C VAL A 73 -2.68 5.61 -23.04
N ALA A 74 -3.31 6.56 -22.37
CA ALA A 74 -3.17 6.80 -20.94
C ALA A 74 -3.51 5.53 -20.13
N LEU A 75 -4.65 4.90 -20.42
CA LEU A 75 -5.04 3.64 -19.79
C LEU A 75 -3.97 2.55 -19.99
N LEU A 76 -3.44 2.39 -21.21
CA LEU A 76 -2.37 1.44 -21.52
C LEU A 76 -1.09 1.76 -20.74
N PHE A 77 -0.74 3.04 -20.57
CA PHE A 77 0.39 3.48 -19.74
C PHE A 77 0.20 3.12 -18.27
N PHE A 78 -0.97 3.43 -17.68
CA PHE A 78 -1.27 3.06 -16.29
C PHE A 78 -1.24 1.54 -16.10
N CYS A 79 -1.82 0.79 -17.04
CA CYS A 79 -1.78 -0.68 -17.03
C CYS A 79 -0.33 -1.18 -17.14
N HIS A 80 0.46 -0.63 -18.06
CA HIS A 80 1.85 -1.00 -18.24
C HIS A 80 2.68 -0.74 -16.97
N PHE A 81 2.51 0.41 -16.34
CA PHE A 81 3.14 0.73 -15.06
C PHE A 81 2.75 -0.27 -13.96
N ALA A 82 1.45 -0.51 -13.77
CA ALA A 82 0.95 -1.44 -12.75
C ALA A 82 1.45 -2.88 -13.00
N TRP A 83 1.46 -3.34 -14.25
CA TRP A 83 1.88 -4.68 -14.65
C TRP A 83 3.40 -4.85 -14.56
N LEU A 84 4.20 -3.84 -14.92
CA LEU A 84 5.64 -3.86 -14.74
C LEU A 84 6.02 -4.12 -13.27
N TRP A 85 5.23 -3.54 -12.37
CA TRP A 85 5.32 -3.80 -10.94
C TRP A 85 4.85 -5.23 -10.61
N LEU A 86 3.59 -5.53 -10.85
CA LEU A 86 2.90 -6.67 -10.23
C LEU A 86 3.00 -7.96 -11.03
N VAL A 87 2.99 -7.89 -12.37
CA VAL A 87 2.82 -9.02 -13.29
C VAL A 87 3.69 -8.83 -14.55
N PRO A 88 4.99 -9.17 -14.54
CA PRO A 88 5.87 -8.97 -15.69
C PRO A 88 5.42 -9.75 -16.94
N GLU A 89 4.64 -10.82 -16.76
CA GLU A 89 4.01 -11.57 -17.84
C GLU A 89 3.08 -10.69 -18.69
N LEU A 90 2.30 -9.81 -18.07
CA LEU A 90 1.41 -8.88 -18.77
C LEU A 90 2.17 -7.65 -19.28
N ALA A 91 3.23 -7.23 -18.58
CA ALA A 91 4.09 -6.12 -19.04
C ALA A 91 4.74 -6.40 -20.40
N LEU A 92 5.01 -7.68 -20.72
CA LEU A 92 5.49 -8.09 -22.05
C LEU A 92 4.47 -7.82 -23.16
N LEU A 93 3.18 -7.87 -22.86
CA LEU A 93 2.10 -7.64 -23.82
C LEU A 93 1.77 -6.15 -23.92
N SER A 94 1.80 -5.40 -22.81
CA SER A 94 1.45 -3.97 -22.85
C SER A 94 2.51 -3.09 -23.49
N ALA A 95 3.81 -3.40 -23.33
CA ALA A 95 4.86 -2.57 -23.94
C ALA A 95 4.71 -2.40 -25.47
N PRO A 96 4.57 -3.47 -26.28
CA PRO A 96 4.37 -3.31 -27.72
C PRO A 96 3.05 -2.61 -28.07
N LEU A 97 2.00 -2.74 -27.24
CA LEU A 97 0.75 -1.99 -27.45
C LEU A 97 0.94 -0.48 -27.21
N VAL A 98 1.66 -0.11 -26.16
CA VAL A 98 2.03 1.29 -25.88
C VAL A 98 2.88 1.84 -27.02
N LEU A 99 3.92 1.10 -27.44
CA LEU A 99 4.79 1.51 -28.55
C LEU A 99 4.02 1.63 -29.87
N ALA A 100 3.11 0.69 -30.16
CA ALA A 100 2.26 0.76 -31.35
C ALA A 100 1.36 2.00 -31.31
N ALA A 101 0.77 2.33 -30.17
CA ALA A 101 -0.04 3.53 -30.05
C ALA A 101 0.78 4.82 -30.24
N MET A 102 2.05 4.82 -29.83
CA MET A 102 3.00 5.93 -30.07
C MET A 102 3.49 6.05 -31.53
N THR A 103 3.09 5.14 -32.43
CA THR A 103 3.38 5.29 -33.87
C THR A 103 2.44 6.25 -34.59
N ASP A 104 1.37 6.70 -33.93
CA ASP A 104 0.49 7.72 -34.49
C ASP A 104 1.26 9.04 -34.68
N GLY A 105 1.39 9.49 -35.93
CA GLY A 105 2.10 10.72 -36.28
C GLY A 105 1.52 11.97 -35.62
N ARG A 106 0.28 11.92 -35.13
CA ARG A 106 -0.36 13.00 -34.36
C ARG A 106 0.39 13.30 -33.06
N MET A 107 0.98 12.28 -32.42
CA MET A 107 1.76 12.44 -31.18
C MET A 107 3.11 13.13 -31.41
N TRP A 108 3.57 13.25 -32.66
CA TRP A 108 4.91 13.80 -32.98
C TRP A 108 4.88 15.22 -33.53
N THR A 109 3.75 15.92 -33.36
CA THR A 109 3.55 17.26 -33.93
C THR A 109 4.17 18.37 -33.07
N GLY A 110 4.80 18.00 -31.96
CA GLY A 110 5.38 18.88 -30.98
C GLY A 110 6.64 19.67 -31.33
N GLY A 111 7.01 20.54 -30.41
CA GLY A 111 8.30 21.23 -30.40
C GLY A 111 9.49 20.28 -30.20
N THR A 112 10.72 20.79 -30.24
CA THR A 112 11.93 19.96 -30.02
C THR A 112 11.98 19.34 -28.62
N GLY A 113 11.44 20.03 -27.60
CA GLY A 113 11.36 19.54 -26.22
C GLY A 113 10.42 18.34 -26.07
N GLU A 114 9.19 18.46 -26.59
CA GLU A 114 8.18 17.39 -26.60
C GLU A 114 8.71 16.14 -27.34
N LYS A 115 9.25 16.32 -28.56
CA LYS A 115 9.86 15.22 -29.32
C LYS A 115 11.00 14.52 -28.57
N ALA A 116 11.82 15.28 -27.84
CA ALA A 116 12.88 14.69 -27.03
C ALA A 116 12.31 13.89 -25.84
N ALA A 117 11.24 14.37 -25.21
CA ALA A 117 10.56 13.67 -24.14
C ALA A 117 9.87 12.38 -24.63
N ASP A 118 9.23 12.41 -25.82
CA ASP A 118 8.61 11.24 -26.43
C ASP A 118 9.63 10.16 -26.80
N VAL A 119 10.77 10.56 -27.38
CA VAL A 119 11.88 9.64 -27.65
C VAL A 119 12.39 9.01 -26.35
N ALA A 120 12.53 9.80 -25.28
CA ALA A 120 12.91 9.30 -23.98
C ALA A 120 11.87 8.31 -23.43
N LEU A 121 10.57 8.59 -23.60
CA LEU A 121 9.48 7.73 -23.16
C LEU A 121 9.52 6.38 -23.89
N ILE A 122 9.70 6.39 -25.22
CA ILE A 122 9.88 5.18 -26.03
C ILE A 122 11.09 4.37 -25.56
N ALA A 123 12.22 5.03 -25.29
CA ALA A 123 13.42 4.36 -24.79
C ALA A 123 13.15 3.67 -23.44
N VAL A 124 12.40 4.33 -22.54
CA VAL A 124 12.04 3.76 -21.24
C VAL A 124 11.04 2.61 -21.36
N VAL A 125 10.05 2.68 -22.27
CA VAL A 125 9.12 1.57 -22.55
C VAL A 125 9.86 0.38 -23.16
N CYS A 126 10.80 0.60 -24.08
CA CYS A 126 11.67 -0.46 -24.60
C CYS A 126 12.53 -1.08 -23.48
N TRP A 127 13.11 -0.24 -22.61
CA TRP A 127 13.90 -0.71 -21.47
C TRP A 127 13.06 -1.52 -20.47
N SER A 128 11.83 -1.09 -20.18
CA SER A 128 10.91 -1.82 -19.31
C SER A 128 10.52 -3.17 -19.92
N TRP A 129 10.32 -3.22 -21.25
CA TRP A 129 10.00 -4.44 -21.99
C TRP A 129 11.14 -5.47 -21.91
N VAL A 130 12.35 -5.05 -22.25
CA VAL A 130 13.56 -5.89 -22.14
C VAL A 130 13.77 -6.33 -20.69
N SER A 131 13.52 -5.46 -19.71
CA SER A 131 13.60 -5.80 -18.29
C SER A 131 12.58 -6.88 -17.90
N ALA A 132 11.33 -6.78 -18.36
CA ALA A 132 10.29 -7.78 -18.13
C ALA A 132 10.67 -9.13 -18.77
N PHE A 133 11.20 -9.10 -20.00
CA PHE A 133 11.69 -10.28 -20.71
C PHE A 133 12.81 -10.97 -19.93
N MET A 134 13.83 -10.22 -19.50
CA MET A 134 14.96 -10.75 -18.73
C MET A 134 14.50 -11.36 -17.40
N ARG A 135 13.51 -10.75 -16.72
CA ARG A 135 12.92 -11.32 -15.50
C ARG A 135 12.29 -12.69 -15.74
N LEU A 136 11.59 -12.86 -16.87
CA LEU A 136 10.96 -14.12 -17.21
C LEU A 136 11.98 -15.18 -17.66
N LEU A 137 13.03 -14.79 -18.39
CA LEU A 137 14.14 -15.68 -18.72
C LEU A 137 14.86 -16.18 -17.47
N VAL A 138 15.20 -15.28 -16.54
CA VAL A 138 15.84 -15.65 -15.27
C VAL A 138 14.94 -16.59 -14.46
N ARG A 139 13.63 -16.31 -14.38
CA ARG A 139 12.66 -17.21 -13.73
C ARG A 139 12.60 -18.60 -14.36
N ARG A 140 12.73 -18.70 -15.69
CA ARG A 140 12.79 -19.99 -16.41
C ARG A 140 14.10 -20.73 -16.10
N ARG A 141 15.23 -20.02 -16.13
CA ARG A 141 16.55 -20.59 -15.81
C ARG A 141 16.65 -21.07 -14.36
N GLN A 142 16.16 -20.28 -13.40
CA GLN A 142 16.07 -20.66 -11.99
C GLN A 142 15.21 -21.92 -11.79
N ARG A 143 14.08 -22.01 -12.49
CA ARG A 143 13.23 -23.22 -12.47
C ARG A 143 13.97 -24.45 -13.00
N ALA A 144 14.71 -24.31 -14.10
CA ALA A 144 15.48 -25.41 -14.68
C ALA A 144 16.59 -25.88 -13.74
N LEU A 145 17.35 -24.95 -13.14
CA LEU A 145 18.40 -25.27 -12.17
C LEU A 145 17.85 -25.94 -10.91
N ALA A 146 16.66 -25.55 -10.46
CA ALA A 146 16.02 -26.19 -9.32
C ALA A 146 15.56 -27.63 -9.62
N LEU A 147 15.09 -27.88 -10.84
CA LEU A 147 14.73 -29.23 -11.31
C LEU A 147 15.97 -30.12 -11.46
N ASP A 148 17.07 -29.55 -11.95
CA ASP A 148 18.36 -30.24 -12.05
C ASP A 148 18.90 -30.61 -10.65
N ALA A 149 18.83 -29.67 -9.69
CA ALA A 149 19.21 -29.92 -8.30
C ALA A 149 18.35 -31.00 -7.63
N SER A 150 17.06 -31.11 -7.98
CA SER A 150 16.21 -32.19 -7.48
C SER A 150 16.50 -33.54 -8.15
N GLY A 151 17.41 -33.60 -9.12
CA GLY A 151 17.69 -34.78 -9.93
C GLY A 151 16.50 -35.19 -10.81
N GLY A 152 15.64 -34.24 -11.17
CA GLY A 152 14.39 -34.51 -11.89
C GLY A 152 13.29 -35.15 -11.03
N LEU A 153 13.54 -35.40 -9.74
CA LEU A 153 12.54 -36.00 -8.85
C LEU A 153 11.43 -34.99 -8.54
N THR A 154 10.18 -35.41 -8.73
CA THR A 154 8.98 -34.65 -8.41
C THR A 154 8.05 -35.45 -7.52
N PHE A 155 7.45 -34.81 -6.53
CA PHE A 155 6.56 -35.45 -5.56
C PHE A 155 5.25 -34.68 -5.48
N ALA A 156 4.16 -35.40 -5.17
CA ALA A 156 2.90 -34.76 -4.83
C ALA A 156 3.09 -33.90 -3.57
N ALA A 157 2.64 -32.64 -3.64
CA ALA A 157 2.72 -31.76 -2.49
C ALA A 157 1.72 -32.22 -1.40
N PRO A 158 2.07 -32.08 -0.11
CA PRO A 158 1.15 -32.40 0.97
C PRO A 158 -0.09 -31.50 0.93
N GLU A 159 -1.24 -32.05 1.34
CA GLU A 159 -2.49 -31.29 1.39
C GLU A 159 -2.37 -30.07 2.31
N LEU A 160 -2.93 -28.97 1.85
CA LEU A 160 -2.90 -27.72 2.58
C LEU A 160 -4.00 -27.66 3.63
N PRO A 161 -3.67 -27.30 4.90
CA PRO A 161 -4.69 -27.17 5.96
C PRO A 161 -5.75 -26.12 5.64
N THR A 162 -5.41 -25.09 4.86
CA THR A 162 -6.36 -24.09 4.38
C THR A 162 -6.05 -23.70 2.93
N PRO A 163 -7.07 -23.65 2.04
CA PRO A 163 -6.88 -23.13 0.69
C PRO A 163 -6.53 -21.65 0.77
N SER A 164 -5.57 -21.19 -0.04
CA SER A 164 -5.13 -19.80 -0.02
C SER A 164 -6.32 -18.86 -0.33
N ARG A 165 -6.82 -18.15 0.69
CA ARG A 165 -7.89 -17.15 0.53
C ARG A 165 -7.39 -15.93 -0.25
N ARG A 166 -6.06 -15.74 -0.29
CA ARG A 166 -5.39 -14.60 -0.92
C ARG A 166 -5.67 -14.49 -2.41
N GLY A 167 -5.54 -15.58 -3.17
CA GLY A 167 -5.81 -15.56 -4.61
C GLY A 167 -7.24 -15.10 -4.90
N ARG A 168 -8.22 -15.66 -4.17
CA ARG A 168 -9.63 -15.27 -4.27
C ARG A 168 -9.90 -13.83 -3.83
N ALA A 169 -9.29 -13.39 -2.73
CA ALA A 169 -9.43 -12.01 -2.25
C ALA A 169 -8.90 -11.00 -3.29
N LEU A 170 -7.70 -11.25 -3.85
CA LEU A 170 -7.11 -10.39 -4.89
C LEU A 170 -7.96 -10.40 -6.18
N MET A 171 -8.49 -11.55 -6.58
CA MET A 171 -9.41 -11.64 -7.71
C MET A 171 -10.70 -10.83 -7.46
N ALA A 172 -11.32 -10.99 -6.29
CA ALA A 172 -12.54 -10.27 -5.94
C ALA A 172 -12.31 -8.75 -5.89
N THR A 173 -11.24 -8.29 -5.22
CA THR A 173 -10.85 -6.87 -5.22
C THR A 173 -10.58 -6.37 -6.65
N GLY A 174 -9.87 -7.15 -7.47
CA GLY A 174 -9.60 -6.81 -8.86
C GLY A 174 -10.88 -6.66 -9.71
N LEU A 175 -11.84 -7.58 -9.55
CA LEU A 175 -13.14 -7.52 -10.22
C LEU A 175 -13.96 -6.31 -9.80
N VAL A 176 -13.99 -5.98 -8.50
CA VAL A 176 -14.71 -4.80 -8.00
C VAL A 176 -14.12 -3.52 -8.60
N LEU A 177 -12.79 -3.38 -8.65
CA LEU A 177 -12.14 -2.22 -9.25
C LEU A 177 -12.39 -2.11 -10.76
N LEU A 178 -12.39 -3.24 -11.48
CA LEU A 178 -12.71 -3.26 -12.90
C LEU A 178 -14.18 -2.91 -13.16
N ALA A 179 -15.10 -3.39 -12.32
CA ALA A 179 -16.52 -3.04 -12.41
C ALA A 179 -16.74 -1.54 -12.15
N TYR A 180 -16.07 -0.98 -11.13
CA TYR A 180 -16.07 0.45 -10.87
C TYR A 180 -15.57 1.25 -12.09
N ALA A 181 -14.39 0.88 -12.62
CA ALA A 181 -13.83 1.54 -13.81
C ALA A 181 -14.77 1.48 -15.02
N ALA A 182 -15.41 0.32 -15.26
CA ALA A 182 -16.36 0.14 -16.35
C ALA A 182 -17.62 0.99 -16.17
N VAL A 183 -18.19 1.06 -14.96
CA VAL A 183 -19.38 1.87 -14.67
C VAL A 183 -19.07 3.35 -14.85
N VAL A 184 -17.97 3.85 -14.27
CA VAL A 184 -17.57 5.26 -14.40
C VAL A 184 -17.31 5.60 -15.86
N SER A 185 -16.55 4.77 -16.58
CA SER A 185 -16.29 4.99 -18.01
C SER A 185 -17.58 4.99 -18.85
N ALA A 186 -18.53 4.10 -18.55
CA ALA A 186 -19.81 4.06 -19.25
C ALA A 186 -20.66 5.31 -18.98
N LEU A 187 -20.66 5.82 -17.75
CA LEU A 187 -21.31 7.07 -17.39
C LEU A 187 -20.67 8.26 -18.12
N SER A 188 -19.33 8.33 -18.16
CA SER A 188 -18.62 9.37 -18.93
C SER A 188 -18.96 9.33 -20.41
N VAL A 189 -18.97 8.14 -21.04
CA VAL A 189 -19.38 7.97 -22.45
C VAL A 189 -20.83 8.40 -22.68
N GLN A 190 -21.74 8.10 -21.75
CA GLN A 190 -23.13 8.53 -21.85
C GLN A 190 -23.27 10.05 -21.78
N THR A 191 -22.53 10.72 -20.89
CA THR A 191 -22.50 12.18 -20.81
C THR A 191 -22.00 12.79 -22.11
N PHE A 192 -20.89 12.29 -22.66
CA PHE A 192 -20.37 12.78 -23.95
C PHE A 192 -21.37 12.60 -25.10
N ARG A 193 -22.04 11.45 -25.19
CA ARG A 193 -23.07 11.21 -26.21
C ARG A 193 -24.29 12.13 -26.05
N SER A 194 -24.68 12.43 -24.81
CA SER A 194 -25.72 13.42 -24.51
C SER A 194 -25.32 14.80 -25.02
N ASP A 195 -24.09 15.22 -24.74
CA ASP A 195 -23.58 16.53 -25.16
C ASP A 195 -23.43 16.62 -26.69
N GLU A 196 -22.98 15.54 -27.35
CA GLU A 196 -22.93 15.45 -28.80
C GLU A 196 -24.32 15.56 -29.45
N ALA A 197 -25.33 14.89 -28.89
CA ALA A 197 -26.72 14.98 -29.37
C ALA A 197 -27.31 16.39 -29.18
N LYS A 198 -27.00 17.06 -28.06
CA LYS A 198 -27.40 18.45 -27.81
C LYS A 198 -26.69 19.42 -28.75
N ALA A 199 -25.39 19.26 -28.93
CA ALA A 199 -24.57 20.07 -29.83
C ALA A 199 -25.08 19.98 -31.29
N ALA A 200 -25.45 18.78 -31.75
CA ALA A 200 -25.98 18.55 -33.09
C ALA A 200 -27.32 19.26 -33.37
N THR A 201 -28.07 19.62 -32.33
CA THR A 201 -29.38 20.29 -32.43
C THR A 201 -29.35 21.75 -31.97
N ALA A 202 -28.20 22.23 -31.49
CA ALA A 202 -28.04 23.58 -30.95
C ALA A 202 -27.90 24.64 -32.05
N ALA A 203 -28.36 25.85 -31.75
CA ALA A 203 -28.19 27.01 -32.63
C ALA A 203 -26.80 27.61 -32.45
N HIS A 204 -26.15 28.00 -33.56
CA HIS A 204 -24.88 28.74 -33.53
C HIS A 204 -25.16 30.24 -33.39
N VAL A 205 -24.77 30.84 -32.26
CA VAL A 205 -24.96 32.26 -31.96
C VAL A 205 -23.60 32.91 -31.70
N ARG A 206 -23.42 34.17 -32.11
CA ARG A 206 -22.21 34.94 -31.81
C ARG A 206 -22.33 35.63 -30.45
N ALA A 207 -21.28 35.56 -29.66
CA ALA A 207 -21.18 36.25 -28.38
C ALA A 207 -19.84 36.95 -28.23
N VAL A 208 -19.83 38.10 -27.57
CA VAL A 208 -18.62 38.87 -27.27
C VAL A 208 -18.11 38.50 -25.88
N VAL A 209 -16.82 38.23 -25.76
CA VAL A 209 -16.16 37.97 -24.48
C VAL A 209 -16.08 39.27 -23.67
N VAL A 210 -16.68 39.28 -22.47
CA VAL A 210 -16.73 40.46 -21.58
C VAL A 210 -15.79 40.30 -20.38
N GLY A 211 -15.35 39.07 -20.10
CA GLY A 211 -14.37 38.76 -19.08
C GLY A 211 -14.14 37.27 -18.96
N SER A 212 -13.25 36.88 -18.07
CA SER A 212 -12.92 35.49 -17.75
C SER A 212 -12.88 35.29 -16.24
N VAL A 213 -13.22 34.08 -15.82
CA VAL A 213 -12.92 33.53 -14.50
C VAL A 213 -11.72 32.60 -14.74
N PRO A 214 -10.55 32.86 -14.14
CA PRO A 214 -9.36 32.03 -14.34
C PRO A 214 -9.68 30.55 -14.12
N ASP A 215 -9.17 29.70 -15.03
CA ASP A 215 -9.24 28.24 -14.97
C ASP A 215 -10.66 27.62 -14.92
N GLU A 216 -11.72 28.41 -15.12
CA GLU A 216 -13.10 27.93 -14.96
C GLU A 216 -14.03 28.28 -16.12
N ALA A 217 -14.12 29.57 -16.50
CA ALA A 217 -15.20 30.00 -17.39
C ALA A 217 -14.95 31.33 -18.10
N LEU A 218 -15.62 31.52 -19.23
CA LEU A 218 -15.76 32.79 -19.93
C LEU A 218 -17.09 33.46 -19.59
N LEU A 219 -17.04 34.78 -19.42
CA LEU A 219 -18.22 35.62 -19.32
C LEU A 219 -18.49 36.25 -20.68
N VAL A 220 -19.60 35.87 -21.32
CA VAL A 220 -19.95 36.34 -22.66
C VAL A 220 -21.25 37.13 -22.68
N ARG A 221 -21.44 37.95 -23.73
CA ARG A 221 -22.68 38.67 -24.03
C ARG A 221 -23.06 38.42 -25.49
N PHE A 222 -24.28 37.94 -25.74
CA PHE A 222 -24.76 37.62 -27.09
C PHE A 222 -25.00 38.87 -27.95
N GLU A 223 -24.57 38.80 -29.22
CA GLU A 223 -24.85 39.82 -30.23
C GLU A 223 -26.28 39.63 -30.74
N GLY A 224 -27.19 40.56 -30.45
CA GLY A 224 -28.59 40.49 -30.91
C GLY A 224 -29.66 40.48 -29.82
N GLY A 225 -29.28 40.55 -28.54
CA GLY A 225 -30.20 40.87 -27.44
C GLY A 225 -30.92 39.70 -26.75
N GLU A 226 -30.89 38.48 -27.30
CA GLU A 226 -31.40 37.30 -26.61
C GLU A 226 -30.41 36.11 -26.66
N PRO A 227 -30.15 35.43 -25.52
CA PRO A 227 -30.57 35.79 -24.16
C PRO A 227 -29.83 37.04 -23.64
N ALA A 228 -30.58 38.04 -23.17
CA ALA A 228 -30.02 39.29 -22.66
C ALA A 228 -29.17 39.07 -21.40
N GLY A 229 -28.04 39.79 -21.28
CA GLY A 229 -27.20 39.77 -20.08
C GLY A 229 -25.80 39.20 -20.28
N ARG A 230 -25.08 39.04 -19.16
CA ARG A 230 -23.78 38.35 -19.13
C ARG A 230 -24.04 36.89 -18.76
N HIS A 231 -23.51 35.96 -19.54
CA HIS A 231 -23.66 34.54 -19.32
C HIS A 231 -22.30 33.92 -19.04
N ARG A 232 -22.26 33.00 -18.07
CA ARG A 232 -21.07 32.19 -17.77
C ARG A 232 -21.11 30.95 -18.65
N ILE A 233 -20.03 30.71 -19.38
CA ILE A 233 -19.83 29.51 -20.21
C ILE A 233 -18.52 28.88 -19.77
N ASP A 234 -18.57 27.62 -19.35
CA ASP A 234 -17.35 26.89 -18.97
C ASP A 234 -16.40 26.83 -20.18
N ALA A 235 -15.13 27.10 -19.93
CA ALA A 235 -14.07 27.05 -20.93
C ALA A 235 -12.85 26.44 -20.25
N MET A 236 -12.17 25.53 -20.92
CA MET A 236 -10.99 24.82 -20.43
C MET A 236 -9.78 25.75 -20.31
N TYR A 237 -9.67 26.74 -21.20
CA TYR A 237 -8.58 27.70 -21.22
C TYR A 237 -9.10 29.13 -21.48
N PRO A 238 -9.82 29.72 -20.52
CA PRO A 238 -10.44 31.03 -20.69
C PRO A 238 -9.43 32.15 -20.99
N GLU A 239 -8.16 31.98 -20.60
CA GLU A 239 -7.05 32.90 -20.83
C GLU A 239 -6.63 33.03 -22.30
N PHE A 240 -7.00 32.08 -23.18
CA PHE A 240 -6.72 32.18 -24.62
C PHE A 240 -7.75 33.01 -25.40
N TYR A 241 -8.77 33.53 -24.73
CA TYR A 241 -9.81 34.35 -25.36
C TYR A 241 -9.67 35.82 -24.97
N ASP A 242 -9.31 36.65 -25.95
CA ASP A 242 -9.14 38.09 -25.73
C ASP A 242 -10.48 38.75 -25.36
N MET A 243 -10.45 39.67 -24.40
CA MET A 243 -11.62 40.49 -24.09
C MET A 243 -12.06 41.32 -25.31
N GLY A 244 -13.35 41.32 -25.59
CA GLY A 244 -13.94 41.97 -26.76
C GLY A 244 -13.91 41.14 -28.04
N SER A 245 -13.28 39.95 -28.02
CA SER A 245 -13.34 39.03 -29.15
C SER A 245 -14.74 38.41 -29.29
N THR A 246 -15.15 38.15 -30.54
CA THR A 246 -16.41 37.45 -30.84
C THR A 246 -16.13 35.95 -30.95
N VAL A 247 -16.81 35.17 -30.12
CA VAL A 247 -16.74 33.70 -30.10
C VAL A 247 -18.08 33.09 -30.51
N PRO A 248 -18.08 32.00 -31.31
CA PRO A 248 -19.30 31.28 -31.62
C PRO A 248 -19.67 30.33 -30.46
N VAL A 249 -20.94 30.38 -30.07
CA VAL A 249 -21.53 29.63 -28.96
C VAL A 249 -22.69 28.77 -29.48
N LEU A 250 -22.74 27.52 -29.03
CA LEU A 250 -23.88 26.62 -29.22
C LEU A 250 -24.91 26.89 -28.12
N VAL A 251 -26.15 27.17 -28.52
CA VAL A 251 -27.27 27.44 -27.59
C VAL A 251 -28.41 26.46 -27.85
N ASN A 252 -28.84 25.76 -26.81
CA ASN A 252 -30.04 24.90 -26.82
C ASN A 252 -30.80 25.04 -25.49
N GLY A 253 -31.76 25.97 -25.45
CA GLY A 253 -32.44 26.35 -24.22
C GLY A 253 -31.45 26.95 -23.20
N GLY A 254 -31.41 26.39 -21.99
CA GLY A 254 -30.45 26.78 -20.95
C GLY A 254 -29.04 26.19 -21.10
N TRP A 255 -28.83 25.31 -22.09
CA TRP A 255 -27.51 24.72 -22.37
C TRP A 255 -26.73 25.64 -23.32
N MET A 256 -25.54 26.05 -22.88
CA MET A 256 -24.65 26.94 -23.63
C MET A 256 -23.21 26.41 -23.57
N ARG A 257 -22.57 26.24 -24.74
CA ARG A 257 -21.17 25.77 -24.85
C ARG A 257 -20.45 26.50 -25.97
N LEU A 258 -19.12 26.66 -25.88
CA LEU A 258 -18.34 27.19 -27.00
C LEU A 258 -18.36 26.19 -28.15
N VAL A 259 -18.40 26.66 -29.40
CA VAL A 259 -18.27 25.75 -30.55
C VAL A 259 -16.89 25.09 -30.57
N ALA A 260 -15.85 25.81 -30.13
CA ALA A 260 -14.49 25.29 -30.01
C ALA A 260 -14.35 24.27 -28.86
N GLU A 261 -15.19 24.36 -27.83
CA GLU A 261 -15.15 23.50 -26.63
C GLU A 261 -16.57 23.02 -26.28
N PRO A 262 -17.15 22.14 -27.12
CA PRO A 262 -18.57 21.79 -27.01
C PRO A 262 -18.89 20.79 -25.90
N TYR A 263 -17.88 20.19 -25.25
CA TYR A 263 -18.02 19.17 -24.22
C TYR A 263 -17.56 19.69 -22.87
N HIS A 264 -18.15 19.18 -21.79
CA HIS A 264 -17.65 19.47 -20.45
C HIS A 264 -16.27 18.84 -20.26
N ASP A 265 -15.37 19.55 -19.58
CA ASP A 265 -14.09 18.98 -19.20
C ASP A 265 -14.33 17.85 -18.18
N LEU A 266 -13.90 16.65 -18.56
CA LEU A 266 -13.98 15.45 -17.74
C LEU A 266 -12.59 14.88 -17.47
N SER A 267 -11.52 15.62 -17.78
CA SER A 267 -10.13 15.18 -17.66
C SER A 267 -9.83 14.67 -16.25
N ASP A 268 -10.26 15.40 -15.22
CA ASP A 268 -10.09 15.01 -13.82
C ASP A 268 -10.81 13.70 -13.47
N ARG A 269 -11.97 13.45 -14.09
CA ARG A 269 -12.77 12.23 -13.87
C ARG A 269 -12.25 11.02 -14.67
N GLN A 270 -11.30 11.18 -15.58
CA GLN A 270 -10.75 10.09 -16.38
C GLN A 270 -9.60 9.34 -15.68
N ILE A 271 -8.86 10.02 -14.80
CA ILE A 271 -7.69 9.42 -14.12
C ILE A 271 -8.11 8.27 -13.20
N ASP A 272 -9.19 8.46 -12.43
CA ASP A 272 -9.71 7.49 -11.48
C ASP A 272 -10.10 6.14 -12.10
N PRO A 273 -10.96 6.08 -13.15
CA PRO A 273 -11.29 4.81 -13.78
C PRO A 273 -10.08 4.16 -14.44
N PHE A 274 -9.10 4.91 -14.96
CA PHE A 274 -7.88 4.32 -15.54
C PHE A 274 -6.98 3.71 -14.46
N ALA A 275 -6.75 4.42 -13.35
CA ALA A 275 -6.00 3.90 -12.22
C ALA A 275 -6.69 2.65 -11.63
N ALA A 276 -8.02 2.69 -11.49
CA ALA A 276 -8.81 1.55 -11.02
C ALA A 276 -8.75 0.37 -12.00
N ALA A 277 -8.83 0.59 -13.32
CA ALA A 277 -8.71 -0.47 -14.32
C ALA A 277 -7.30 -1.09 -14.34
N ALA A 278 -6.26 -0.27 -14.25
CA ALA A 278 -4.88 -0.71 -14.20
C ALA A 278 -4.59 -1.55 -12.94
N LEU A 279 -4.98 -1.05 -11.77
CA LEU A 279 -4.82 -1.78 -10.51
C LEU A 279 -5.71 -3.03 -10.46
N GLY A 280 -6.97 -2.91 -10.89
CA GLY A 280 -7.95 -3.98 -10.92
C GLY A 280 -7.51 -5.15 -11.80
N SER A 281 -7.05 -4.87 -13.01
CA SER A 281 -6.49 -5.89 -13.92
C SER A 281 -5.23 -6.53 -13.36
N ALA A 282 -4.34 -5.76 -12.73
CA ALA A 282 -3.13 -6.29 -12.11
C ALA A 282 -3.46 -7.21 -10.93
N LEU A 283 -4.37 -6.82 -10.04
CA LEU A 283 -4.80 -7.64 -8.89
C LEU A 283 -5.53 -8.91 -9.33
N LEU A 284 -6.38 -8.80 -10.35
CA LEU A 284 -7.06 -9.95 -10.95
C LEU A 284 -6.03 -10.94 -11.51
N ALA A 285 -5.05 -10.45 -12.27
CA ALA A 285 -3.99 -11.28 -12.84
C ALA A 285 -3.09 -11.91 -11.78
N VAL A 286 -2.67 -11.16 -10.74
CA VAL A 286 -1.93 -11.72 -9.60
C VAL A 286 -2.75 -12.80 -8.89
N GLY A 287 -4.04 -12.54 -8.65
CA GLY A 287 -4.95 -13.47 -8.02
C GLY A 287 -5.14 -14.75 -8.84
N LEU A 288 -5.29 -14.63 -10.16
CA LEU A 288 -5.39 -15.77 -11.08
C LEU A 288 -4.07 -16.56 -11.16
N LEU A 289 -2.92 -15.88 -11.20
CA LEU A 289 -1.60 -16.53 -11.16
C LEU A 289 -1.37 -17.26 -9.83
N ALA A 290 -1.77 -16.67 -8.71
CA ALA A 290 -1.73 -17.33 -7.40
C ALA A 290 -2.64 -18.57 -7.37
N ALA A 291 -3.90 -18.44 -7.83
CA ALA A 291 -4.84 -19.55 -7.88
C ALA A 291 -4.38 -20.70 -8.80
N THR A 292 -3.83 -20.38 -9.97
CA THR A 292 -3.31 -21.37 -10.92
C THR A 292 -2.06 -22.06 -10.39
N ARG A 293 -1.15 -21.33 -9.74
CA ARG A 293 0.05 -21.91 -9.10
C ARG A 293 -0.32 -22.81 -7.92
N ALA A 294 -1.19 -22.36 -7.03
CA ALA A 294 -1.68 -23.17 -5.92
C ALA A 294 -2.36 -24.46 -6.42
N ARG A 295 -3.21 -24.38 -7.46
CA ARG A 295 -3.84 -25.55 -8.08
C ARG A 295 -2.82 -26.47 -8.75
N SER A 296 -1.84 -25.91 -9.47
CA SER A 296 -0.78 -26.70 -10.11
C SER A 296 0.04 -27.45 -9.06
N LEU A 297 0.38 -26.80 -7.95
CA LEU A 297 1.12 -27.39 -6.84
C LEU A 297 0.32 -28.50 -6.14
N ALA A 298 -1.00 -28.35 -6.04
CA ALA A 298 -1.89 -29.35 -5.45
C ALA A 298 -2.16 -30.56 -6.37
N ARG A 299 -2.12 -30.37 -7.70
CA ARG A 299 -2.52 -31.41 -8.68
C ARG A 299 -1.37 -32.07 -9.41
N THR A 300 -0.24 -31.38 -9.54
CA THR A 300 0.91 -31.83 -10.34
C THR A 300 2.09 -32.10 -9.42
N PRO A 301 2.80 -33.23 -9.58
CA PRO A 301 4.06 -33.46 -8.89
C PRO A 301 5.01 -32.27 -9.08
N ALA A 302 5.60 -31.80 -7.98
CA ALA A 302 6.50 -30.65 -7.95
C ALA A 302 7.90 -31.09 -7.48
N PRO A 303 8.98 -30.42 -7.94
CA PRO A 303 10.31 -30.73 -7.44
C PRO A 303 10.37 -30.54 -5.93
N ALA A 304 11.02 -31.49 -5.24
CA ALA A 304 11.22 -31.43 -3.81
C ALA A 304 12.72 -31.43 -3.48
N LEU A 305 13.11 -30.51 -2.59
CA LEU A 305 14.49 -30.32 -2.14
C LEU A 305 14.53 -30.30 -0.62
N ARG A 306 15.48 -31.03 -0.01
CA ARG A 306 15.80 -30.89 1.42
C ARG A 306 16.60 -29.60 1.62
N VAL A 307 16.17 -28.79 2.59
CA VAL A 307 16.72 -27.46 2.88
C VAL A 307 16.79 -27.25 4.39
N LEU A 308 17.58 -26.26 4.81
CA LEU A 308 17.53 -25.75 6.18
C LEU A 308 16.70 -24.47 6.23
N THR A 309 15.94 -24.24 7.28
CA THR A 309 15.16 -23.01 7.45
C THR A 309 15.32 -22.41 8.84
N ARG A 310 15.27 -21.07 8.92
CA ARG A 310 15.30 -20.31 10.16
C ARG A 310 14.38 -19.12 10.04
N ARG A 311 13.59 -18.83 11.07
CA ARG A 311 12.79 -17.59 11.11
C ARG A 311 13.59 -16.46 11.75
N SER A 312 13.68 -15.33 11.06
CA SER A 312 14.30 -14.10 11.55
C SER A 312 13.47 -12.89 11.13
N GLY A 313 13.22 -11.95 12.04
CA GLY A 313 12.51 -10.70 11.72
C GLY A 313 11.12 -10.89 11.10
N GLY A 314 10.38 -11.93 11.51
CA GLY A 314 9.04 -12.23 10.96
C GLY A 314 9.04 -12.97 9.62
N ARG A 315 10.20 -13.24 9.02
CA ARG A 315 10.35 -13.93 7.73
C ARG A 315 11.01 -15.29 7.94
N THR A 316 10.61 -16.29 7.18
CA THR A 316 11.30 -17.59 7.10
C THR A 316 12.39 -17.48 6.04
N GLN A 317 13.64 -17.66 6.45
CA GLN A 317 14.82 -17.76 5.60
C GLN A 317 15.09 -19.23 5.27
N ILE A 318 15.44 -19.53 4.03
CA ILE A 318 15.80 -20.86 3.54
C ILE A 318 17.31 -20.87 3.21
N PHE A 319 18.01 -21.90 3.63
CA PHE A 319 19.45 -22.13 3.48
C PHE A 319 19.67 -23.47 2.75
N ALA A 320 20.87 -23.63 2.20
CA ALA A 320 21.31 -24.90 1.66
C ALA A 320 21.34 -25.97 2.77
N ALA A 321 21.16 -27.24 2.41
CA ALA A 321 21.11 -28.35 3.35
C ALA A 321 22.42 -28.57 4.13
N ASP A 322 23.54 -28.15 3.54
CA ASP A 322 24.90 -28.24 4.08
C ASP A 322 25.36 -26.95 4.79
N ASP A 323 24.57 -25.86 4.77
CA ASP A 323 24.85 -24.62 5.51
C ASP A 323 24.31 -24.72 6.95
N THR A 324 24.89 -25.63 7.73
CA THR A 324 24.49 -25.93 9.12
C THR A 324 24.68 -24.76 10.09
N ASP A 325 25.56 -23.82 9.75
CA ASP A 325 25.75 -22.58 10.50
C ASP A 325 24.70 -21.50 10.15
N GLY A 326 23.90 -21.73 9.10
CA GLY A 326 22.88 -20.80 8.61
C GLY A 326 23.47 -19.42 8.26
N ARG A 327 24.61 -19.41 7.57
CA ARG A 327 25.35 -18.17 7.22
C ARG A 327 24.83 -17.52 5.95
N ARG A 328 24.27 -18.28 5.01
CA ARG A 328 23.95 -17.85 3.65
C ARG A 328 22.48 -18.13 3.32
N PRO A 329 21.54 -17.24 3.74
CA PRO A 329 20.15 -17.39 3.34
C PRO A 329 20.01 -17.19 1.82
N LEU A 330 19.27 -18.07 1.16
CA LEU A 330 19.06 -18.08 -0.29
C LEU A 330 17.74 -17.39 -0.68
N LEU A 331 16.70 -17.67 0.10
CA LEU A 331 15.34 -17.18 -0.10
C LEU A 331 14.73 -16.75 1.23
N SER A 332 13.82 -15.79 1.18
CA SER A 332 12.94 -15.49 2.31
C SER A 332 11.51 -15.23 1.89
N TYR A 333 10.57 -15.63 2.76
CA TYR A 333 9.15 -15.37 2.61
C TYR A 333 8.51 -15.07 3.97
N GLU A 334 7.34 -14.42 3.95
CA GLU A 334 6.53 -14.25 5.16
C GLU A 334 5.62 -15.47 5.30
N PRO A 335 5.75 -16.27 6.37
CA PRO A 335 4.91 -17.45 6.57
C PRO A 335 3.53 -17.06 7.10
N GLN A 336 2.52 -17.86 6.77
CA GLN A 336 1.19 -17.74 7.37
C GLN A 336 1.16 -18.44 8.73
N GLY A 337 1.25 -17.67 9.82
CA GLY A 337 1.21 -18.19 11.20
C GLY A 337 2.46 -17.83 12.03
N ASP A 338 2.38 -18.09 13.33
CA ASP A 338 3.34 -17.59 14.32
C ASP A 338 4.11 -18.74 14.97
N THR A 339 5.38 -18.96 14.59
CA THR A 339 6.40 -19.64 15.42
C THR A 339 7.82 -19.72 14.78
N ARG A 340 8.80 -19.24 15.57
CA ARG A 340 10.13 -19.77 15.99
C ARG A 340 11.40 -19.82 15.11
N ALA A 341 12.53 -19.69 15.84
CA ALA A 341 13.80 -19.03 15.47
C ALA A 341 15.06 -19.93 15.35
N ALA A 342 14.96 -21.25 15.51
CA ALA A 342 16.11 -22.16 15.37
C ALA A 342 16.23 -22.68 13.93
N LEU A 343 17.45 -22.96 13.46
CA LEU A 343 17.72 -23.59 12.16
C LEU A 343 17.22 -25.04 12.18
N ARG A 344 16.47 -25.47 11.15
CA ARG A 344 15.86 -26.82 11.10
C ARG A 344 15.81 -27.36 9.69
N GLU A 345 15.84 -28.69 9.57
CA GLU A 345 15.57 -29.38 8.32
C GLU A 345 14.10 -29.24 7.90
N ALA A 346 13.90 -29.04 6.60
CA ALA A 346 12.61 -28.99 5.96
C ALA A 346 12.70 -29.51 4.52
N VAL A 347 11.55 -29.84 3.94
CA VAL A 347 11.43 -30.18 2.51
C VAL A 347 10.70 -29.04 1.81
N LEU A 348 11.36 -28.44 0.83
CA LEU A 348 10.83 -27.41 -0.04
C LEU A 348 10.17 -28.07 -1.25
N TYR A 349 8.87 -27.83 -1.44
CA TYR A 349 8.12 -28.25 -2.62
C TYR A 349 7.89 -27.05 -3.56
N GLY A 350 8.13 -27.29 -4.85
CA GLY A 350 8.02 -26.28 -5.91
C GLY A 350 9.39 -25.76 -6.34
N ALA A 351 9.44 -25.17 -7.54
CA ALA A 351 10.69 -24.66 -8.10
C ALA A 351 11.03 -23.28 -7.48
N PRO A 352 12.08 -23.14 -6.65
CA PRO A 352 12.54 -21.86 -6.15
C PRO A 352 12.83 -20.89 -7.29
N ARG A 353 12.11 -19.77 -7.33
CA ARG A 353 12.33 -18.63 -8.22
C ARG A 353 11.71 -17.38 -7.63
N GLU A 354 12.18 -16.21 -8.05
CA GLU A 354 11.59 -14.94 -7.61
C GLU A 354 10.10 -14.88 -7.96
N GLY A 355 9.25 -14.70 -6.94
CA GLY A 355 7.80 -14.63 -7.12
C GLY A 355 7.09 -15.99 -7.10
N ALA A 356 7.77 -17.10 -6.80
CA ALA A 356 7.13 -18.41 -6.63
C ALA A 356 6.28 -18.48 -5.36
N GLU A 357 5.23 -19.31 -5.41
CA GLU A 357 4.60 -19.85 -4.21
C GLU A 357 5.38 -21.11 -3.82
N LEU A 358 5.76 -21.19 -2.55
CA LEU A 358 6.55 -22.29 -2.00
C LEU A 358 5.77 -22.98 -0.89
N LEU A 359 5.90 -24.29 -0.84
CA LEU A 359 5.43 -25.11 0.28
C LEU A 359 6.61 -25.66 1.04
N LEU A 360 6.58 -25.50 2.35
CA LEU A 360 7.61 -26.00 3.23
C LEU A 360 7.01 -27.03 4.17
N LEU A 361 7.50 -28.27 4.12
CA LEU A 361 7.18 -29.30 5.08
C LEU A 361 8.30 -29.36 6.13
N SER A 362 8.00 -29.05 7.38
CA SER A 362 8.97 -29.02 8.49
C SER A 362 8.42 -29.71 9.74
N HIS A 363 9.22 -29.86 10.79
CA HIS A 363 8.76 -30.35 12.09
C HIS A 363 8.48 -29.20 13.08
N ARG A 364 7.31 -29.26 13.74
CA ARG A 364 7.02 -28.45 14.93
C ARG A 364 7.97 -28.83 16.06
N THR A 365 8.15 -27.89 16.99
CA THR A 365 8.91 -28.15 18.25
C THR A 365 8.31 -29.30 19.07
N SER A 366 7.04 -29.63 18.85
CA SER A 366 6.34 -30.76 19.46
C SER A 366 6.54 -32.09 18.71
N GLY A 367 7.37 -32.15 17.66
CA GLY A 367 7.59 -33.33 16.84
C GLY A 367 6.54 -33.57 15.75
N ALA A 368 5.37 -32.92 15.82
CA ALA A 368 4.34 -33.04 14.78
C ALA A 368 4.79 -32.35 13.47
N PRO A 369 4.53 -32.92 12.29
CA PRO A 369 4.82 -32.26 11.02
C PRO A 369 3.95 -30.99 10.84
N ALA A 370 4.56 -29.95 10.28
CA ALA A 370 3.93 -28.69 9.92
C ALA A 370 4.15 -28.43 8.43
N VAL A 371 3.05 -28.18 7.73
CA VAL A 371 3.05 -27.66 6.36
C VAL A 371 2.88 -26.14 6.46
N GLU A 372 3.86 -25.40 5.96
CA GLU A 372 3.82 -23.95 5.85
C GLU A 372 3.67 -23.52 4.39
N THR A 373 2.85 -22.49 4.18
CA THR A 373 2.70 -21.79 2.91
C THR A 373 3.36 -20.43 2.97
N SER A 374 3.93 -20.02 1.85
CA SER A 374 4.33 -18.63 1.66
C SER A 374 3.11 -17.70 1.62
N ALA A 375 2.97 -16.77 2.57
CA ALA A 375 1.93 -15.75 2.56
C ALA A 375 2.20 -14.68 1.49
N LEU A 376 3.48 -14.41 1.22
CA LEU A 376 3.96 -13.56 0.12
C LEU A 376 4.88 -14.35 -0.82
N PRO A 377 4.98 -13.94 -2.11
CA PRO A 377 5.87 -14.62 -3.04
C PRO A 377 7.32 -14.59 -2.55
N ALA A 378 8.03 -15.71 -2.71
CA ALA A 378 9.41 -15.83 -2.23
C ALA A 378 10.34 -14.82 -2.92
N ARG A 379 11.19 -14.17 -2.13
CA ARG A 379 12.20 -13.22 -2.60
C ARG A 379 13.58 -13.81 -2.42
N GLN A 380 14.43 -13.63 -3.45
CA GLN A 380 15.84 -14.01 -3.37
C GLN A 380 16.57 -13.06 -2.41
N GLU A 381 17.38 -13.63 -1.53
CA GLU A 381 18.22 -12.87 -0.61
C GLU A 381 19.48 -12.36 -1.32
N ARG A 382 19.92 -11.13 -0.99
CA ARG A 382 21.05 -10.46 -1.68
C ARG A 382 22.38 -10.82 -1.03
N PRO A 383 23.51 -10.89 -1.77
CA PRO A 383 24.85 -10.99 -1.17
C PRO A 383 25.31 -9.71 -0.47
N GLU A 384 24.72 -8.55 -0.80
CA GLU A 384 24.92 -7.33 0.00
C GLU A 384 24.44 -7.53 1.45
N HIS A 385 23.63 -8.57 1.73
CA HIS A 385 23.29 -9.01 3.08
C HIS A 385 24.38 -9.84 3.79
N GLN A 386 25.53 -10.14 3.17
CA GLN A 386 26.64 -10.79 3.89
C GLN A 386 27.34 -9.81 4.83
N ARG A 387 27.52 -8.54 4.42
CA ARG A 387 27.91 -7.44 5.33
C ARG A 387 26.77 -7.03 6.25
N SER A 388 25.52 -7.28 5.88
CA SER A 388 24.39 -7.00 6.75
C SER A 388 24.13 -8.11 7.76
N ALA A 389 24.50 -9.36 7.55
CA ALA A 389 24.34 -10.43 8.54
C ALA A 389 25.26 -10.20 9.74
N ASP A 390 26.48 -9.72 9.51
CA ASP A 390 27.39 -9.28 10.58
C ASP A 390 26.88 -7.98 11.23
N ARG A 391 26.39 -7.01 10.44
CA ARG A 391 25.74 -5.79 10.99
C ARG A 391 24.40 -6.08 11.67
N GLU A 392 23.71 -7.14 11.32
CA GLU A 392 22.40 -7.53 11.86
C GLU A 392 22.60 -8.41 13.08
N GLN A 393 23.65 -9.24 13.14
CA GLN A 393 24.14 -9.82 14.39
C GLN A 393 24.65 -8.73 15.34
N GLN A 394 25.38 -7.74 14.85
CA GLN A 394 25.83 -6.61 15.65
C GLN A 394 24.65 -5.74 16.09
N ALA A 395 23.70 -5.43 15.20
CA ALA A 395 22.47 -4.73 15.53
C ALA A 395 21.57 -5.57 16.45
N GLN A 396 21.63 -6.90 16.39
CA GLN A 396 20.88 -7.77 17.30
C GLN A 396 21.55 -7.85 18.66
N ARG A 397 22.88 -7.83 18.74
CA ARG A 397 23.64 -7.65 19.98
C ARG A 397 23.39 -6.28 20.58
N GLU A 398 23.38 -5.22 19.76
CA GLU A 398 23.05 -3.86 20.16
C GLU A 398 21.59 -3.75 20.59
N ARG A 399 20.62 -4.37 19.89
CA ARG A 399 19.21 -4.44 20.31
C ARG A 399 19.04 -5.26 21.59
N SER A 400 19.83 -6.31 21.77
CA SER A 400 19.82 -7.10 23.01
C SER A 400 20.39 -6.28 24.16
N ALA A 401 21.46 -5.53 23.93
CA ALA A 401 22.04 -4.60 24.90
C ALA A 401 21.09 -3.42 25.20
N ASP A 402 20.46 -2.84 24.18
CA ASP A 402 19.44 -1.79 24.30
C ASP A 402 18.21 -2.31 25.06
N SER A 403 17.78 -3.54 24.80
CA SER A 403 16.68 -4.17 25.55
C SER A 403 17.01 -4.44 27.01
N ARG A 404 18.28 -4.76 27.33
CA ARG A 404 18.75 -4.90 28.71
C ARG A 404 18.81 -3.56 29.40
N ARG A 405 19.43 -2.55 28.77
CA ARG A 405 19.48 -1.18 29.27
C ARG A 405 18.09 -0.61 29.52
N ARG A 406 17.14 -0.83 28.61
CA ARG A 406 15.74 -0.41 28.81
C ARG A 406 15.05 -1.10 29.97
N ARG A 407 15.35 -2.39 30.22
CA ARG A 407 14.80 -3.09 31.39
C ARG A 407 15.38 -2.51 32.67
N GLU A 408 16.69 -2.25 32.68
CA GLU A 408 17.39 -1.60 33.80
C GLU A 408 16.85 -0.18 34.05
N ASP A 409 16.64 0.61 32.98
CA ASP A 409 16.06 1.96 33.05
C ASP A 409 14.60 1.91 33.54
N GLU A 410 13.78 0.97 33.04
CA GLU A 410 12.39 0.79 33.47
C GLU A 410 12.32 0.35 34.93
N GLU A 411 13.20 -0.56 35.37
CA GLU A 411 13.31 -0.97 36.77
C GLU A 411 13.78 0.19 37.66
N ALA A 412 14.76 0.98 37.22
CA ALA A 412 15.22 2.16 37.92
C ALA A 412 14.11 3.23 38.02
N GLU A 413 13.29 3.41 36.98
CA GLU A 413 12.13 4.30 37.02
C GLU A 413 11.04 3.79 37.98
N ILE A 414 10.77 2.49 38.01
CA ILE A 414 9.81 1.89 38.96
C ILE A 414 10.31 2.07 40.40
N SER A 415 11.59 1.76 40.67
CA SER A 415 12.20 1.94 42.00
C SER A 415 12.23 3.40 42.43
N ARG A 416 12.55 4.32 41.51
CA ARG A 416 12.48 5.77 41.77
C ARG A 416 11.05 6.17 42.10
N ALA A 417 10.07 5.73 41.32
CA ALA A 417 8.67 6.02 41.56
C ALA A 417 8.21 5.52 42.94
N ALA A 418 8.56 4.29 43.32
CA ALA A 418 8.28 3.72 44.64
C ALA A 418 8.90 4.57 45.77
N SER A 419 10.17 4.95 45.64
CA SER A 419 10.86 5.78 46.67
C SER A 419 10.32 7.21 46.79
N THR A 420 9.72 7.76 45.74
CA THR A 420 9.18 9.12 45.72
C THR A 420 7.70 9.20 46.07
N MET A 421 6.97 8.09 45.98
CA MET A 421 5.56 8.04 46.33
C MET A 421 5.39 7.81 47.82
N GLY A 422 4.67 8.73 48.46
CA GLY A 422 4.09 8.49 49.78
C GLY A 422 2.64 8.02 49.65
N PRO A 423 2.04 7.48 50.73
CA PRO A 423 0.64 7.10 50.75
C PRO A 423 -0.27 8.29 50.39
N VAL A 424 -1.02 8.16 49.30
CA VAL A 424 -1.88 9.23 48.77
C VAL A 424 -3.30 9.06 49.33
N LYS A 425 -3.83 10.12 49.95
CA LYS A 425 -5.25 10.19 50.34
C LYS A 425 -6.09 10.55 49.11
N GLY A 426 -6.87 9.59 48.61
CA GLY A 426 -7.79 9.77 47.48
C GLY A 426 -7.26 9.32 46.10
N PRO A 427 -8.15 9.28 45.07
CA PRO A 427 -7.86 8.59 43.82
C PRO A 427 -6.85 9.33 42.93
N LEU A 428 -5.82 8.61 42.51
CA LEU A 428 -4.81 9.10 41.56
C LEU A 428 -5.36 9.09 40.14
N ARG A 429 -5.02 10.12 39.34
CA ARG A 429 -5.54 10.29 37.98
C ARG A 429 -4.42 10.58 36.99
N TRP A 430 -4.35 9.79 35.92
CA TRP A 430 -3.47 10.02 34.77
C TRP A 430 -4.30 10.38 33.53
N ASN A 431 -3.82 11.37 32.78
CA ASN A 431 -4.42 11.83 31.54
C ASN A 431 -3.32 12.07 30.49
N GLY A 432 -3.73 12.19 29.22
CA GLY A 432 -2.86 12.56 28.11
C GLY A 432 -2.02 13.81 28.38
N GLY A 433 -0.71 13.71 28.07
CA GLY A 433 0.24 14.81 28.17
C GLY A 433 -0.02 15.96 27.18
N PRO A 434 0.74 17.05 27.26
CA PRO A 434 0.58 18.20 26.35
C PRO A 434 0.82 17.83 24.89
N VAL A 435 1.76 16.94 24.59
CA VAL A 435 2.07 16.50 23.21
C VAL A 435 0.88 15.83 22.54
N ILE A 436 0.26 14.86 23.20
CA ILE A 436 -0.90 14.15 22.64
C ILE A 436 -2.10 15.09 22.48
N ARG A 437 -2.21 16.14 23.32
CA ARG A 437 -3.24 17.18 23.18
C ARG A 437 -2.98 18.09 21.98
N ILE A 438 -1.75 18.56 21.80
CA ILE A 438 -1.35 19.36 20.63
C ILE A 438 -1.58 18.56 19.35
N PHE A 439 -1.19 17.29 19.33
CA PHE A 439 -1.43 16.41 18.20
C PHE A 439 -2.93 16.21 17.91
N GLY A 440 -3.74 16.00 18.96
CA GLY A 440 -5.20 15.93 18.83
C GLY A 440 -5.81 17.23 18.29
N VAL A 441 -5.31 18.39 18.70
CA VAL A 441 -5.74 19.71 18.17
C VAL A 441 -5.33 19.86 16.71
N LEU A 442 -4.09 19.54 16.34
CA LEU A 442 -3.62 19.60 14.96
C LEU A 442 -4.43 18.68 14.03
N MET A 443 -4.73 17.46 14.47
CA MET A 443 -5.57 16.54 13.73
C MET A 443 -7.02 17.05 13.59
N LEU A 444 -7.55 17.73 14.61
CA LEU A 444 -8.86 18.39 14.52
C LEU A 444 -8.84 19.56 13.52
N CYS A 445 -7.79 20.39 13.54
CA CYS A 445 -7.60 21.46 12.56
C CYS A 445 -7.48 20.90 11.13
N PHE A 446 -6.76 19.78 10.95
CA PHE A 446 -6.64 19.11 9.65
C PHE A 446 -7.98 18.54 9.17
N ALA A 447 -8.75 17.89 10.05
CA ALA A 447 -10.09 17.41 9.71
C ALA A 447 -11.05 18.55 9.36
N ALA A 448 -10.96 19.68 10.08
CA ALA A 448 -11.73 20.87 9.79
C ALA A 448 -11.33 21.51 8.44
N ALA A 449 -10.04 21.54 8.10
CA ALA A 449 -9.56 22.02 6.81
C ALA A 449 -10.01 21.11 5.65
N LEU A 450 -9.96 19.79 5.83
CA LEU A 450 -10.51 18.84 4.86
C LEU A 450 -12.01 19.06 4.66
N LEU A 451 -12.78 19.19 5.75
CA LEU A 451 -14.20 19.46 5.70
C LEU A 451 -14.50 20.82 5.04
N ALA A 452 -13.70 21.85 5.31
CA ALA A 452 -13.83 23.15 4.67
C ALA A 452 -13.54 23.08 3.17
N GLY A 453 -12.52 22.31 2.74
CA GLY A 453 -12.25 22.06 1.32
C GLY A 453 -13.41 21.33 0.63
N LEU A 454 -13.95 20.28 1.25
CA LEU A 454 -15.15 19.56 0.80
C LEU A 454 -16.39 20.48 0.69
N LEU A 455 -16.52 21.49 1.55
CA LEU A 455 -17.65 22.43 1.55
C LEU A 455 -17.43 23.65 0.63
N TYR A 456 -16.18 23.98 0.33
CA TYR A 456 -15.82 25.12 -0.53
C TYR A 456 -15.88 24.74 -2.01
N ASP A 457 -15.50 23.50 -2.34
CA ASP A 457 -15.58 22.94 -3.68
C ASP A 457 -16.99 22.40 -3.96
N ASN A 458 -17.93 23.33 -4.18
CA ASN A 458 -19.37 23.03 -4.25
C ASN A 458 -19.83 22.47 -5.60
N ASP A 459 -19.01 22.51 -6.65
CA ASP A 459 -19.57 22.35 -7.99
C ASP A 459 -19.49 20.92 -8.57
N HIS A 460 -18.52 20.07 -8.21
CA HIS A 460 -18.30 18.85 -9.00
C HIS A 460 -18.01 17.54 -8.25
N GLN A 461 -18.19 17.47 -6.93
CA GLN A 461 -17.80 16.28 -6.17
C GLN A 461 -18.87 15.18 -6.14
N GLY A 462 -18.50 13.98 -6.60
CA GLY A 462 -19.39 12.81 -6.63
C GLY A 462 -19.67 12.24 -5.23
N LEU A 463 -20.75 11.44 -5.09
CA LEU A 463 -21.14 10.81 -3.82
C LEU A 463 -20.03 9.95 -3.18
N LEU A 464 -19.12 9.39 -3.99
CA LEU A 464 -17.97 8.61 -3.52
C LEU A 464 -16.86 9.48 -2.92
N GLU A 465 -16.63 10.68 -3.45
CA GLU A 465 -15.68 11.64 -2.89
C GLU A 465 -16.22 12.21 -1.57
N TRP A 466 -17.52 12.51 -1.52
CA TRP A 466 -18.22 12.82 -0.27
C TRP A 466 -18.10 11.69 0.76
N ALA A 467 -18.33 10.45 0.35
CA ALA A 467 -18.17 9.30 1.24
C ALA A 467 -16.73 9.12 1.72
N GLY A 468 -15.74 9.32 0.84
CA GLY A 468 -14.32 9.27 1.17
C GLY A 468 -13.89 10.40 2.12
N GLY A 469 -14.33 11.62 1.85
CA GLY A 469 -14.10 12.80 2.68
C GLY A 469 -14.74 12.67 4.07
N LEU A 470 -16.02 12.28 4.14
CA LEU A 470 -16.72 12.02 5.39
C LEU A 470 -16.08 10.87 6.17
N PHE A 471 -15.65 9.81 5.49
CA PHE A 471 -14.91 8.72 6.12
C PHE A 471 -13.58 9.19 6.70
N ALA A 472 -12.82 10.02 5.97
CA ALA A 472 -11.57 10.60 6.45
C ALA A 472 -11.82 11.49 7.68
N VAL A 473 -12.80 12.39 7.64
CA VAL A 473 -13.19 13.25 8.77
C VAL A 473 -13.62 12.41 9.98
N TYR A 474 -14.45 11.38 9.78
CA TYR A 474 -14.86 10.45 10.84
C TYR A 474 -13.66 9.70 11.43
N TRP A 475 -12.74 9.22 10.60
CA TRP A 475 -11.53 8.54 11.03
C TRP A 475 -10.61 9.46 11.85
N PHE A 476 -10.39 10.70 11.41
CA PHE A 476 -9.62 11.69 12.16
C PHE A 476 -10.31 12.05 13.48
N ALA A 477 -11.62 12.31 13.49
CA ALA A 477 -12.38 12.63 14.70
C ALA A 477 -12.35 11.50 15.73
N THR A 478 -12.53 10.25 15.31
CA THR A 478 -12.47 9.08 16.21
C THR A 478 -11.06 8.84 16.74
N THR A 479 -10.02 9.08 15.94
CA THR A 479 -8.62 9.02 16.36
C THR A 479 -8.27 10.13 17.36
N CYS A 480 -8.73 11.36 17.12
CA CYS A 480 -8.61 12.48 18.05
C CYS A 480 -9.30 12.18 19.38
N ALA A 481 -10.53 11.70 19.35
CA ALA A 481 -11.27 11.33 20.55
C ALA A 481 -10.54 10.24 21.34
N ALA A 482 -10.00 9.22 20.66
CA ALA A 482 -9.21 8.17 21.30
C ALA A 482 -7.95 8.72 22.00
N CYS A 483 -7.29 9.72 21.42
CA CYS A 483 -6.09 10.35 21.95
C CYS A 483 -6.37 11.32 23.13
N LEU A 484 -7.53 12.01 23.11
CA LEU A 484 -7.86 13.07 24.08
C LEU A 484 -8.66 12.57 25.30
N VAL A 485 -9.43 11.49 25.15
CA VAL A 485 -10.45 11.09 26.15
C VAL A 485 -9.95 9.99 27.09
N TRP A 486 -8.76 9.43 26.86
CA TRP A 486 -8.26 8.40 27.76
C TRP A 486 -7.94 8.97 29.15
N ARG A 487 -8.42 8.28 30.19
CA ARG A 487 -8.15 8.60 31.59
C ARG A 487 -8.01 7.31 32.37
N ILE A 488 -6.96 7.23 33.20
CA ILE A 488 -6.77 6.14 34.15
C ILE A 488 -6.97 6.72 35.53
N THR A 489 -7.82 6.11 36.34
CA THR A 489 -7.96 6.47 37.75
C THR A 489 -7.68 5.25 38.61
N ALA A 490 -6.74 5.39 39.54
CA ALA A 490 -6.47 4.38 40.57
C ALA A 490 -7.27 4.74 41.83
N ASP A 491 -7.94 3.74 42.40
CA ASP A 491 -8.59 3.80 43.70
C ASP A 491 -8.10 2.63 44.58
N ALA A 492 -8.59 2.55 45.82
CA ALA A 492 -8.23 1.49 46.76
C ALA A 492 -8.52 0.07 46.23
N SER A 493 -9.51 -0.04 45.35
CA SER A 493 -10.02 -1.31 44.84
C SER A 493 -9.34 -1.75 43.53
N GLY A 494 -8.90 -0.81 42.69
CA GLY A 494 -8.26 -1.13 41.42
C GLY A 494 -8.04 0.06 40.49
N LEU A 495 -7.90 -0.25 39.20
CA LEU A 495 -7.76 0.71 38.12
C LEU A 495 -9.05 0.82 37.31
N ARG A 496 -9.56 2.04 37.14
CA ARG A 496 -10.59 2.34 36.15
C ARG A 496 -9.96 2.98 34.93
N ILE A 497 -10.13 2.32 33.80
CA ILE A 497 -9.64 2.76 32.50
C ILE A 497 -10.83 3.28 31.71
N ARG A 498 -10.88 4.60 31.49
CA ARG A 498 -11.91 5.23 30.66
C ARG A 498 -11.36 5.53 29.27
N ARG A 499 -12.14 5.18 28.26
CA ARG A 499 -11.93 5.45 26.84
C ARG A 499 -13.22 5.97 26.21
N VAL A 500 -13.12 6.44 24.97
CA VAL A 500 -14.29 6.78 24.16
C VAL A 500 -15.23 5.58 24.10
N GLY A 501 -16.42 5.74 24.66
CA GLY A 501 -17.49 4.73 24.65
C GLY A 501 -17.28 3.46 25.49
N ARG A 502 -16.16 3.30 26.21
CA ARG A 502 -15.89 2.11 27.05
C ARG A 502 -15.18 2.48 28.35
N SER A 503 -15.66 1.93 29.45
CA SER A 503 -15.00 1.96 30.76
C SER A 503 -14.71 0.52 31.18
N ARG A 504 -13.49 0.23 31.62
CA ARG A 504 -13.13 -1.09 32.16
C ARG A 504 -12.51 -0.91 33.54
N TYR A 505 -13.02 -1.66 34.50
CA TYR A 505 -12.44 -1.77 35.83
C TYR A 505 -11.55 -3.00 35.88
N LEU A 506 -10.37 -2.87 36.50
CA LEU A 506 -9.42 -3.94 36.74
C LEU A 506 -9.04 -3.92 38.22
N PRO A 507 -9.37 -4.96 39.00
CA PRO A 507 -8.95 -5.03 40.39
C PRO A 507 -7.42 -5.21 40.48
N TRP A 508 -6.82 -4.76 41.59
CA TRP A 508 -5.36 -4.83 41.76
C TRP A 508 -4.80 -6.25 41.68
N GLU A 509 -5.58 -7.25 42.11
CA GLU A 509 -5.21 -8.69 42.09
C GLU A 509 -5.08 -9.28 40.68
N ASP A 510 -5.75 -8.69 39.69
CA ASP A 510 -5.72 -9.13 38.30
C ASP A 510 -4.58 -8.51 37.50
N ILE A 511 -3.87 -7.52 38.05
CA ILE A 511 -2.85 -6.74 37.36
C ILE A 511 -1.46 -7.32 37.66
N GLU A 512 -0.82 -7.88 36.64
CA GLU A 512 0.54 -8.41 36.76
C GLU A 512 1.57 -7.28 36.56
N ARG A 513 1.42 -6.50 35.49
CA ARG A 513 2.33 -5.40 35.14
C ARG A 513 1.69 -4.46 34.12
N VAL A 514 2.05 -3.19 34.17
CA VAL A 514 1.74 -2.21 33.12
C VAL A 514 2.98 -1.92 32.30
N VAL A 515 2.89 -2.06 30.98
CA VAL A 515 4.00 -1.84 30.05
C VAL A 515 3.66 -0.70 29.11
N TYR A 516 4.54 0.30 29.05
CA TYR A 516 4.48 1.35 28.04
C TYR A 516 5.42 1.01 26.89
N GLY A 517 4.88 0.75 25.70
CA GLY A 517 5.65 0.32 24.53
C GLY A 517 6.10 1.47 23.63
N ASP A 518 7.13 1.22 22.82
CA ASP A 518 7.70 2.16 21.82
C ASP A 518 6.70 2.68 20.80
N GLY A 519 5.62 1.95 20.56
CA GLY A 519 4.52 2.38 19.69
C GLY A 519 3.59 3.42 20.34
N GLY A 520 3.89 3.87 21.57
CA GLY A 520 3.03 4.80 22.31
C GLY A 520 1.83 4.14 22.98
N TYR A 521 1.80 2.79 23.03
CA TYR A 521 0.71 2.03 23.62
C TYR A 521 0.99 1.68 25.07
N LEU A 522 0.02 1.93 25.96
CA LEU A 522 0.03 1.41 27.32
C LEU A 522 -0.76 0.10 27.37
N THR A 523 -0.14 -0.97 27.85
CA THR A 523 -0.75 -2.29 27.96
C THR A 523 -0.73 -2.73 29.42
N VAL A 524 -1.90 -3.00 29.98
CA VAL A 524 -2.03 -3.64 31.30
C VAL A 524 -2.06 -5.13 31.06
N ARG A 525 -1.02 -5.83 31.51
CA ARG A 525 -0.95 -7.29 31.50
C ARG A 525 -1.68 -7.82 32.71
N THR A 526 -2.54 -8.79 32.45
CA THR A 526 -3.35 -9.42 33.48
C THR A 526 -2.84 -10.82 33.80
N CYS A 527 -3.10 -11.31 35.01
CA CYS A 527 -2.72 -12.65 35.45
C CYS A 527 -3.22 -13.75 34.48
N LYS A 528 -2.50 -14.88 34.43
CA LYS A 528 -2.74 -16.00 33.49
C LYS A 528 -4.21 -16.41 33.44
N GLY A 529 -4.86 -16.20 32.29
CA GLY A 529 -6.25 -16.58 32.03
C GLY A 529 -7.14 -15.41 31.56
N SER A 530 -6.74 -14.17 31.83
CA SER A 530 -7.43 -12.96 31.38
C SER A 530 -6.76 -12.32 30.18
N ALA A 531 -7.54 -11.72 29.28
CA ALA A 531 -7.01 -11.05 28.09
C ALA A 531 -6.42 -9.66 28.43
N ASP A 532 -5.17 -9.44 28.04
CA ASP A 532 -4.44 -8.18 28.16
C ASP A 532 -5.27 -6.96 27.73
N VAL A 533 -5.21 -5.89 28.53
CA VAL A 533 -5.95 -4.67 28.25
C VAL A 533 -5.01 -3.64 27.62
N LYS A 534 -5.13 -3.48 26.30
CA LYS A 534 -4.41 -2.44 25.55
C LYS A 534 -5.19 -1.14 25.63
N LEU A 535 -4.59 -0.04 26.13
CA LEU A 535 -5.18 1.29 26.25
C LEU A 535 -5.10 2.16 24.99
N GLY A 536 -4.48 1.67 23.92
CA GLY A 536 -4.41 2.38 22.64
C GLY A 536 -3.26 3.38 22.66
N SER A 537 -3.13 4.23 21.64
CA SER A 537 -2.05 5.21 21.60
C SER A 537 -2.30 6.27 22.67
N VAL A 538 -1.46 6.29 23.72
CA VAL A 538 -1.57 7.22 24.86
C VAL A 538 -0.47 8.28 24.86
N GLY A 539 0.47 8.22 23.90
CA GLY A 539 1.54 9.20 23.73
C GLY A 539 2.41 8.92 22.50
N PHE A 540 3.36 9.81 22.22
CA PHE A 540 4.31 9.68 21.11
C PHE A 540 5.75 9.65 21.65
N PRO A 541 6.28 8.46 21.99
CA PRO A 541 7.57 8.34 22.69
C PRO A 541 8.75 8.95 21.95
N GLN A 542 8.71 8.97 20.61
CA GLN A 542 9.76 9.56 19.79
C GLN A 542 9.72 11.10 19.83
N ALA A 543 8.54 11.69 19.65
CA ALA A 543 8.36 13.14 19.70
C ALA A 543 8.65 13.69 21.11
N GLU A 544 8.13 13.03 22.15
CA GLU A 544 8.36 13.43 23.54
C GLU A 544 9.85 13.41 23.91
N ARG A 545 10.61 12.42 23.43
CA ARG A 545 12.08 12.37 23.58
C ARG A 545 12.78 13.48 22.79
N ALA A 546 12.37 13.73 21.54
CA ALA A 546 12.95 14.76 20.70
C ALA A 546 12.78 16.18 21.29
N PHE A 547 11.66 16.43 21.99
CA PHE A 547 11.39 17.70 22.67
C PHE A 547 11.83 17.74 24.15
N GLY A 548 12.55 16.72 24.64
CA GLY A 548 13.02 16.66 26.03
C GLY A 548 11.90 16.64 27.08
N MET A 549 10.67 16.26 26.71
CA MET A 549 9.50 16.29 27.59
C MET A 549 9.39 14.99 28.40
N ARG A 550 9.00 15.13 29.68
CA ARG A 550 8.73 13.98 30.57
C ARG A 550 7.51 13.20 30.07
N ASN A 551 7.72 11.94 29.71
CA ASN A 551 6.67 11.05 29.22
C ASN A 551 5.70 10.67 30.35
N ARG A 552 4.51 11.29 30.35
CA ARG A 552 3.50 11.06 31.40
C ARG A 552 2.92 9.64 31.37
N ALA A 553 2.90 8.99 30.21
CA ALA A 553 2.41 7.61 30.10
C ALA A 553 3.43 6.60 30.63
N ALA A 554 4.72 6.81 30.39
CA ALA A 554 5.80 6.04 31.00
C ALA A 554 5.81 6.22 32.53
N ARG A 555 5.68 7.46 33.01
CA ARG A 555 5.53 7.76 34.44
C ARG A 555 4.31 7.05 35.05
N ALA A 556 3.16 7.08 34.37
CA ALA A 556 1.97 6.36 34.83
C ALA A 556 2.21 4.85 34.91
N ALA A 557 2.90 4.25 33.94
CA ALA A 557 3.26 2.84 33.98
C ALA A 557 4.20 2.51 35.17
N ALA A 558 5.21 3.35 35.40
CA ALA A 558 6.14 3.20 36.53
C ALA A 558 5.42 3.33 37.88
N GLU A 559 4.57 4.34 38.04
CA GLU A 559 3.81 4.56 39.27
C GLU A 559 2.83 3.40 39.54
N ILE A 560 2.09 2.95 38.52
CA ILE A 560 1.17 1.81 38.66
C ILE A 560 1.94 0.52 38.99
N ASN A 561 3.09 0.27 38.35
CA ASN A 561 3.93 -0.90 38.66
C ASN A 561 4.48 -0.86 40.09
N ALA A 562 4.81 0.34 40.62
CA ALA A 562 5.20 0.48 42.01
C ALA A 562 4.04 0.11 42.97
N MET A 563 2.81 0.57 42.71
CA MET A 563 1.62 0.20 43.49
C MET A 563 1.22 -1.28 43.38
N VAL A 564 1.58 -1.95 42.29
CA VAL A 564 1.41 -3.40 42.14
C VAL A 564 2.42 -4.14 43.03
N ARG A 565 3.67 -3.69 43.09
CA ARG A 565 4.73 -4.29 43.90
C ARG A 565 4.61 -4.01 45.40
N GLU A 566 4.20 -2.79 45.75
CA GLU A 566 4.11 -2.30 47.13
C GLU A 566 2.66 -1.86 47.41
N PRO A 567 1.83 -2.74 48.03
CA PRO A 567 0.43 -2.45 48.27
C PRO A 567 0.17 -1.22 49.16
N ASP A 568 1.10 -0.87 50.03
CA ASP A 568 1.01 0.29 50.93
C ASP A 568 1.04 1.64 50.19
N LEU A 569 1.48 1.64 48.93
CA LEU A 569 1.45 2.82 48.06
C LEU A 569 0.10 3.04 47.37
N ARG A 570 -0.84 2.10 47.50
CA ARG A 570 -2.16 2.21 46.88
C ARG A 570 -2.98 3.33 47.53
N PRO A 571 -3.83 4.03 46.78
CA PRO A 571 -4.70 5.06 47.34
C PRO A 571 -5.57 4.50 48.47
N SER A 572 -5.60 5.16 49.62
CA SER A 572 -6.56 4.85 50.67
C SER A 572 -7.94 5.45 50.33
N ALA A 573 -8.99 4.80 50.84
CA ALA A 573 -10.40 5.18 50.61
C ALA A 573 -10.73 6.60 51.07
#